data_AF-A0A9E2ES32-F1
#
_entry.id   AF-A0A9E2ES32-F1
#
_cell.length_a   1.000
_cell.length_b   1.000
_cell.length_c   1.000
_cell.angle_alpha   90.00
_cell.angle_beta   90.00
_cell.angle_gamma   90.00
#
_symmetry.space_group_name_H-M   'P 1'
#
loop_
_entity.id
_entity.type
_entity.pdbx_description
1 polymer ?
#
loop_
_entity_poly.entity_id
_entity_poly.type
_entity_poly.pdbx_seq_one_letter_code
_entity_poly.pdbx_strand_id
1 'polypeptide(L)'
;MTKDQKDNLFLLIKSLTKSEKRQFKLYVGRLDVNTDSKFLNLFNVLDKAKVYDEKAIIKNGIVKKAQLANVKAHLYKQILVSLKLNPSHQNIRSQIREQLDFASILYHKGLYKQSLKILDKAKDLAIQNEEKNLAYEIVELEKIIESQYITRSITGRADELTQQAERLSEANIIASKLSNLSL
;
A
#
# COMPACT_ATOMS: atom_id res chain seq x y z
N MET A 1 20.43 19.21 26.44
CA MET A 1 20.50 17.95 25.68
C MET A 1 19.17 17.68 25.00
N THR A 2 18.98 18.14 23.77
CA THR A 2 17.83 17.77 22.93
C THR A 2 18.39 16.85 21.85
N LYS A 3 18.17 15.55 22.03
CA LYS A 3 18.47 14.49 21.05
C LYS A 3 18.19 14.98 19.63
N ASP A 4 19.13 14.73 18.73
CA ASP A 4 18.97 14.77 17.27
C ASP A 4 17.83 13.83 16.82
N GLN A 5 16.59 14.21 17.13
CA GLN A 5 15.41 13.55 16.62
C GLN A 5 15.28 13.99 15.16
N LYS A 6 15.97 13.27 14.27
CA LYS A 6 15.87 13.48 12.83
C LYS A 6 14.39 13.39 12.46
N ASP A 7 13.84 14.48 11.97
CA ASP A 7 12.43 14.56 11.59
C ASP A 7 12.11 13.50 10.52
N ASN A 8 11.09 12.67 10.77
CA ASN A 8 10.74 11.53 9.90
C ASN A 8 10.40 11.94 8.47
N LEU A 9 9.78 13.10 8.29
CA LEU A 9 9.47 13.62 6.96
C LEU A 9 10.74 14.06 6.26
N PHE A 10 11.65 14.74 6.97
CA PHE A 10 12.94 15.13 6.41
C PHE A 10 13.75 13.90 5.97
N LEU A 11 13.80 12.85 6.80
CA LEU A 11 14.46 11.59 6.45
C LEU A 11 13.88 10.97 5.17
N LEU A 12 12.55 10.89 5.08
CA LEU A 12 11.87 10.36 3.90
C LEU A 12 12.21 11.18 2.65
N ILE A 13 12.13 12.51 2.70
CA ILE A 13 12.47 13.36 1.55
C ILE A 13 13.92 13.16 1.10
N LYS A 14 14.83 12.95 2.05
CA LYS A 14 16.25 12.71 1.75
C LYS A 14 16.57 11.33 1.22
N SER A 15 15.75 10.32 1.50
CA SER A 15 15.91 8.99 0.91
C SER A 15 15.41 8.91 -0.54
N LEU A 16 14.62 9.88 -1.02
CA LEU A 16 14.11 9.89 -2.38
C LEU A 16 15.22 10.09 -3.43
N THR A 17 15.18 9.30 -4.48
CA THR A 17 15.93 9.48 -5.73
C THR A 17 15.43 10.69 -6.50
N LYS A 18 16.24 11.18 -7.46
CA LYS A 18 15.84 12.27 -8.37
C LYS A 18 14.54 11.97 -9.13
N SER A 19 14.35 10.71 -9.54
CA SER A 19 13.17 10.27 -10.27
C SER A 19 11.91 10.32 -9.39
N GLU A 20 11.98 9.81 -8.16
CA GLU A 20 10.86 9.84 -7.22
C GLU A 20 10.47 11.27 -6.83
N LYS A 21 11.45 12.16 -6.63
CA LYS A 21 11.19 13.58 -6.37
C LYS A 21 10.45 14.23 -7.54
N ARG A 22 10.84 13.92 -8.78
CA ARG A 22 10.16 14.41 -9.98
C ARG A 22 8.73 13.88 -10.06
N GLN A 23 8.54 12.58 -9.84
CA GLN A 23 7.22 11.93 -9.84
C GLN A 23 6.29 12.57 -8.80
N PHE A 24 6.78 12.79 -7.58
CA PHE A 24 6.02 13.45 -6.52
C PHE A 24 5.56 14.86 -6.92
N LYS A 25 6.44 15.67 -7.53
CA LYS A 25 6.09 17.01 -8.01
C LYS A 25 5.00 16.96 -9.09
N LEU A 26 5.07 15.99 -10.01
CA LEU A 26 4.04 15.78 -11.03
C LEU A 26 2.72 15.24 -10.46
N TYR A 27 2.78 14.43 -9.41
CA TYR A 27 1.61 13.91 -8.72
C TYR A 27 0.86 15.03 -8.00
N VAL A 28 1.56 15.85 -7.22
CA VAL A 28 0.95 17.00 -6.52
C VAL A 28 0.44 18.05 -7.50
N GLY A 29 1.14 18.30 -8.62
CA GLY A 29 0.69 19.24 -9.64
C GLY A 29 -0.60 18.84 -10.38
N ARG A 30 -1.06 17.60 -10.21
CA ARG A 30 -2.34 17.10 -10.76
C ARG A 30 -3.50 17.19 -9.76
N LEU A 31 -3.21 17.41 -8.48
CA LEU A 31 -4.19 17.62 -7.42
C LEU A 31 -4.49 19.14 -7.32
N ASP A 32 -5.70 19.50 -6.88
CA ASP A 32 -6.29 20.85 -7.01
C ASP A 32 -5.40 22.04 -6.61
N VAL A 33 -5.54 23.14 -7.35
CA VAL A 33 -4.53 24.22 -7.51
C VAL A 33 -4.22 25.05 -6.23
N ASN A 34 -5.10 25.10 -5.23
CA ASN A 34 -5.02 26.11 -4.16
C ASN A 34 -4.44 25.66 -2.81
N THR A 35 -4.62 24.40 -2.40
CA THR A 35 -4.04 23.87 -1.14
C THR A 35 -2.64 23.29 -1.32
N ASP A 36 -2.27 22.95 -2.56
CA ASP A 36 -1.11 22.13 -2.86
C ASP A 36 0.20 22.90 -3.06
N SER A 37 0.11 24.22 -3.30
CA SER A 37 1.28 25.10 -3.35
C SER A 37 2.07 25.10 -2.04
N LYS A 38 1.40 25.02 -0.88
CA LYS A 38 2.06 25.02 0.43
C LYS A 38 2.84 23.73 0.68
N PHE A 39 2.30 22.57 0.31
CA PHE A 39 2.98 21.28 0.46
C PHE A 39 4.18 21.17 -0.48
N LEU A 40 4.01 21.60 -1.73
CA LEU A 40 5.09 21.62 -2.71
C LEU A 40 6.22 22.57 -2.29
N ASN A 41 5.88 23.74 -1.76
CA ASN A 41 6.85 24.70 -1.24
C ASN A 41 7.61 24.14 -0.03
N LEU A 42 6.90 23.53 0.93
CA LEU A 42 7.53 22.87 2.07
C LEU A 42 8.47 21.75 1.62
N PHE A 43 8.01 20.91 0.69
CA PHE A 43 8.83 19.85 0.10
C PHE A 43 10.12 20.41 -0.53
N ASN A 44 10.01 21.47 -1.33
CA ASN A 44 11.17 22.09 -1.98
C ASN A 44 12.17 22.68 -0.97
N VAL A 45 11.69 23.26 0.14
CA VAL A 45 12.56 23.76 1.22
C VAL A 45 13.30 22.61 1.90
N LEU A 46 12.58 21.56 2.28
CA LEU A 46 13.15 20.37 2.93
C LEU A 46 14.12 19.61 2.01
N ASP A 47 13.81 19.52 0.72
CA ASP A 47 14.66 18.87 -0.28
C ASP A 47 15.99 19.61 -0.47
N LYS A 48 16.00 20.95 -0.38
CA LYS A 48 17.22 21.76 -0.48
C LYS A 48 18.02 21.83 0.82
N ALA A 49 17.37 21.75 1.97
CA ALA A 49 18.03 21.89 3.28
C ALA A 49 19.00 20.73 3.56
N LYS A 50 20.22 21.00 4.05
CA LYS A 50 21.19 19.95 4.41
C LYS A 50 20.88 19.28 5.76
N VAL A 51 20.35 20.08 6.69
CA VAL A 51 19.98 19.65 8.05
C VAL A 51 18.56 20.14 8.32
N TYR A 52 17.81 19.37 9.10
CA TYR A 52 16.47 19.76 9.53
C TYR A 52 16.56 20.91 10.54
N ASP A 53 15.92 22.04 10.23
CA ASP A 53 15.74 23.16 11.15
C ASP A 53 14.32 23.70 11.06
N GLU A 54 13.54 23.43 12.10
CA GLU A 54 12.15 23.88 12.21
C GLU A 54 12.01 25.41 12.23
N LYS A 55 12.95 26.12 12.87
CA LYS A 55 12.91 27.58 12.96
C LYS A 55 13.12 28.20 11.58
N ALA A 56 14.03 27.64 10.78
CA ALA A 56 14.24 28.06 9.40
C ALA A 56 12.99 27.84 8.53
N ILE A 57 12.27 26.73 8.71
CA ILE A 57 11.02 26.45 7.98
C ILE A 57 9.96 27.50 8.32
N ILE A 58 9.77 27.81 9.60
CA ILE A 58 8.79 28.81 10.04
C ILE A 58 9.17 30.22 9.54
N LYS A 59 10.47 30.57 9.57
CA LYS A 59 10.98 31.85 9.10
C LYS A 59 10.76 32.07 7.59
N ASN A 60 10.70 31.00 6.79
CA ASN A 60 10.38 31.10 5.36
C ASN A 60 8.92 31.50 5.08
N GLY A 61 8.04 31.57 6.10
CA GLY A 61 6.68 32.11 5.96
C GLY A 61 5.69 31.20 5.23
N ILE A 62 6.11 30.00 4.80
CA ILE A 62 5.27 29.05 4.04
C ILE A 62 4.13 28.51 4.91
N VAL A 63 4.39 28.32 6.21
CA VAL A 63 3.43 27.78 7.18
C VAL A 63 3.55 28.47 8.53
N LYS A 64 2.40 28.69 9.19
CA LYS A 64 2.38 29.14 10.58
C LYS A 64 2.84 28.01 11.50
N LYS A 65 3.49 28.32 12.62
CA LYS A 65 3.94 27.33 13.62
C LYS A 65 2.82 26.36 14.03
N ALA A 66 1.61 26.87 14.26
CA ALA A 66 0.45 26.06 14.62
C ALA A 66 0.00 25.07 13.53
N GLN A 67 0.32 25.34 12.26
CA GLN A 67 -0.07 24.50 11.12
C GLN A 67 1.02 23.50 10.73
N LEU A 68 2.26 23.73 11.15
CA LEU A 68 3.42 22.97 10.67
C LEU A 68 3.26 21.46 10.91
N ALA A 69 2.79 21.03 12.09
CA ALA A 69 2.59 19.62 12.40
C ALA A 69 1.62 18.94 11.41
N ASN A 70 0.46 19.56 11.17
CA ASN A 70 -0.54 19.05 10.23
C ASN A 70 -0.03 19.04 8.80
N VAL A 71 0.67 20.10 8.39
CA VAL A 71 1.25 20.18 7.04
C VAL A 71 2.32 19.12 6.84
N LYS A 72 3.17 18.86 7.84
CA LYS A 72 4.17 17.77 7.78
C LYS A 72 3.50 16.40 7.67
N ALA A 73 2.49 16.13 8.50
CA ALA A 73 1.75 14.86 8.46
C ALA A 73 1.06 14.63 7.10
N HIS A 74 0.43 15.68 6.55
CA HIS A 74 -0.19 15.61 5.23
C HIS A 74 0.84 15.38 4.13
N LEU A 75 1.94 16.14 4.12
CA LEU A 75 3.01 15.98 3.12
C LEU A 75 3.64 14.58 3.19
N TYR A 76 3.89 14.06 4.39
CA TYR A 76 4.38 12.69 4.57
C TYR A 76 3.45 11.66 3.93
N LYS A 77 2.15 11.75 4.22
CA LYS A 77 1.13 10.88 3.61
C LYS A 77 1.11 10.99 2.08
N GLN A 78 1.15 12.21 1.53
CA GLN A 78 1.13 12.43 0.09
C GLN A 78 2.37 11.87 -0.62
N ILE A 79 3.55 11.97 0.01
CA ILE A 79 4.78 11.35 -0.53
C ILE A 79 4.60 9.83 -0.59
N LEU A 80 4.13 9.20 0.48
CA LEU A 80 3.90 7.74 0.49
C LEU A 80 2.88 7.30 -0.56
N VAL A 81 1.78 8.04 -0.74
CA VAL A 81 0.80 7.75 -1.79
C VAL A 81 1.44 7.87 -3.18
N SER A 82 2.19 8.94 -3.43
CA SER A 82 2.89 9.10 -4.71
C SER A 82 3.91 7.99 -4.98
N LEU A 83 4.59 7.50 -3.96
CA LEU A 83 5.53 6.38 -4.09
C LEU A 83 4.81 5.07 -4.37
N LYS A 84 3.68 4.80 -3.70
CA LYS A 84 2.83 3.62 -3.96
C LYS A 84 2.37 3.56 -5.42
N LEU A 85 2.12 4.71 -6.05
CA LEU A 85 1.70 4.80 -7.45
C LEU A 85 2.84 4.62 -8.46
N ASN A 86 4.10 4.54 -8.01
CA ASN A 86 5.24 4.33 -8.90
C ASN A 86 5.41 2.82 -9.18
N PRO A 87 5.42 2.38 -10.45
CA PRO A 87 5.64 0.97 -10.81
C PRO A 87 6.91 0.37 -10.20
N SER A 88 7.96 1.17 -9.99
CA SER A 88 9.22 0.71 -9.37
C SER A 88 9.06 0.24 -7.92
N HIS A 89 7.97 0.65 -7.23
CA HIS A 89 7.65 0.24 -5.86
C HIS A 89 6.58 -0.84 -5.78
N GLN A 90 6.07 -1.31 -6.92
CA GLN A 90 5.10 -2.39 -6.97
C GLN A 90 5.79 -3.75 -6.82
N ASN A 91 6.03 -4.15 -5.57
CA ASN A 91 6.40 -5.52 -5.26
C ASN A 91 5.22 -6.48 -5.50
N ILE A 92 5.52 -7.78 -5.54
CA ILE A 92 4.53 -8.82 -5.82
C ILE A 92 3.34 -8.78 -4.84
N ARG A 93 3.60 -8.55 -3.54
CA ARG A 93 2.54 -8.43 -2.52
C ARG A 93 1.62 -7.25 -2.80
N SER A 94 2.16 -6.11 -3.20
CA SER A 94 1.39 -4.92 -3.54
C SER A 94 0.50 -5.19 -4.76
N GLN A 95 0.99 -5.90 -5.77
CA GLN A 95 0.21 -6.28 -6.95
C GLN A 95 -0.94 -7.23 -6.57
N ILE A 96 -0.68 -8.25 -5.76
CA ILE A 96 -1.71 -9.20 -5.30
C ILE A 96 -2.79 -8.48 -4.47
N ARG A 97 -2.38 -7.60 -3.54
CA ARG A 97 -3.33 -6.80 -2.74
C ARG A 97 -4.19 -5.87 -3.60
N GLU A 98 -3.62 -5.28 -4.64
CA GLU A 98 -4.39 -4.47 -5.59
C GLU A 98 -5.44 -5.32 -6.34
N GLN A 99 -5.12 -6.56 -6.72
CA GLN A 99 -6.11 -7.48 -7.30
C GLN A 99 -7.23 -7.83 -6.30
N LEU A 100 -6.89 -8.05 -5.02
CA LEU A 100 -7.89 -8.25 -3.94
C LEU A 100 -8.81 -7.03 -3.77
N ASP A 101 -8.25 -5.81 -3.83
CA ASP A 101 -9.03 -4.57 -3.79
C ASP A 101 -10.01 -4.49 -4.97
N PHE A 102 -9.55 -4.80 -6.19
CA PHE A 102 -10.40 -4.83 -7.38
C PHE A 102 -11.48 -5.91 -7.30
N ALA A 103 -11.14 -7.11 -6.84
CA ALA A 103 -12.10 -8.19 -6.64
C ALA A 103 -13.19 -7.77 -5.63
N SER A 104 -12.79 -7.19 -4.50
CA SER A 104 -13.73 -6.70 -3.48
C SER A 104 -14.69 -5.63 -4.03
N ILE A 105 -14.18 -4.69 -4.84
CA ILE A 105 -15.02 -3.69 -5.52
C ILE A 105 -16.04 -4.36 -6.44
N LEU A 106 -15.62 -5.34 -7.25
CA LEU A 106 -16.51 -6.06 -8.16
C LEU A 106 -17.56 -6.88 -7.42
N TYR A 107 -17.16 -7.55 -6.34
CA TYR A 107 -18.06 -8.28 -5.44
C TYR A 107 -19.15 -7.36 -4.87
N HIS A 108 -18.79 -6.20 -4.31
CA HIS A 108 -19.75 -5.24 -3.78
C HIS A 108 -20.66 -4.63 -4.85
N LYS A 109 -20.23 -4.62 -6.12
CA LYS A 109 -21.05 -4.23 -7.27
C LYS A 109 -21.93 -5.35 -7.82
N GLY A 110 -21.92 -6.55 -7.21
CA GLY A 110 -22.66 -7.73 -7.67
C GLY A 110 -22.05 -8.42 -8.89
N LEU A 111 -20.84 -8.04 -9.31
CA LEU A 111 -20.14 -8.58 -10.47
C LEU A 111 -19.32 -9.84 -10.09
N TYR A 112 -19.99 -10.84 -9.50
CA TYR A 112 -19.34 -12.00 -8.86
C TYR A 112 -18.41 -12.79 -9.78
N LYS A 113 -18.85 -13.11 -11.01
CA LYS A 113 -18.03 -13.84 -11.98
C LYS A 113 -16.74 -13.08 -12.35
N GLN A 114 -16.80 -11.75 -12.40
CA GLN A 114 -15.62 -10.92 -12.69
C GLN A 114 -14.69 -10.88 -11.48
N SER A 115 -15.26 -10.78 -10.26
CA SER A 115 -14.49 -10.89 -9.02
C SER A 115 -13.73 -12.22 -8.94
N LEU A 116 -14.42 -13.36 -9.12
CA LEU A 116 -13.80 -14.69 -9.10
C LEU A 116 -12.68 -14.83 -10.15
N LYS A 117 -12.86 -14.27 -11.35
CA LYS A 117 -11.82 -14.29 -12.39
C LYS A 117 -10.56 -13.50 -12.00
N ILE A 118 -10.70 -12.41 -11.25
CA ILE A 118 -9.55 -11.68 -10.71
C ILE A 118 -8.88 -12.48 -9.59
N LEU A 119 -9.67 -13.06 -8.69
CA LEU A 119 -9.17 -13.86 -7.57
C LEU A 119 -8.40 -15.09 -8.05
N ASP A 120 -8.89 -15.80 -9.06
CA ASP A 120 -8.22 -16.98 -9.61
C ASP A 120 -6.80 -16.65 -10.11
N LYS A 121 -6.65 -15.57 -10.88
CA LYS A 121 -5.34 -15.08 -11.33
C LYS A 121 -4.44 -14.60 -10.19
N ALA A 122 -5.03 -13.90 -9.22
CA ALA A 122 -4.29 -13.40 -8.06
C ALA A 122 -3.77 -14.55 -7.19
N LYS A 123 -4.56 -15.63 -7.07
CA LYS A 123 -4.21 -16.85 -6.34
C LYS A 123 -3.02 -17.55 -7.00
N ASP A 124 -3.08 -17.75 -8.32
CA ASP A 124 -1.96 -18.33 -9.07
C ASP A 124 -0.68 -17.54 -8.88
N LEU A 125 -0.79 -16.20 -8.97
CA LEU A 125 0.34 -15.30 -8.75
C LEU A 125 0.89 -15.41 -7.31
N ALA A 126 0.02 -15.50 -6.30
CA ALA A 126 0.43 -15.65 -4.91
C ALA A 126 1.12 -17.00 -4.65
N ILE A 127 0.59 -18.10 -5.20
CA ILE A 127 1.18 -19.44 -5.07
C ILE A 127 2.55 -19.50 -5.74
N GLN A 128 2.67 -18.99 -6.97
CA GLN A 128 3.94 -18.98 -7.72
C GLN A 128 5.05 -18.19 -7.02
N ASN A 129 4.69 -17.22 -6.16
CA ASN A 129 5.63 -16.38 -5.44
C ASN A 129 5.73 -16.74 -3.94
N GLU A 130 5.24 -17.92 -3.54
CA GLU A 130 5.30 -18.41 -2.16
C GLU A 130 4.60 -17.50 -1.13
N GLU A 131 3.69 -16.63 -1.58
CA GLU A 131 2.92 -15.70 -0.75
C GLU A 131 1.70 -16.39 -0.12
N LYS A 132 1.97 -17.43 0.68
CA LYS A 132 0.97 -18.36 1.24
C LYS A 132 -0.13 -17.68 2.07
N ASN A 133 0.18 -16.60 2.78
CA ASN A 133 -0.81 -15.83 3.55
C ASN A 133 -1.81 -15.11 2.62
N LEU A 134 -1.31 -14.52 1.52
CA LEU A 134 -2.17 -13.85 0.55
C LEU A 134 -2.97 -14.87 -0.27
N ALA A 135 -2.37 -15.99 -0.64
CA ALA A 135 -3.08 -17.10 -1.29
C ALA A 135 -4.25 -17.60 -0.41
N TYR A 136 -4.03 -17.75 0.90
CA TYR A 136 -5.06 -18.14 1.86
C TYR A 136 -6.19 -17.11 1.92
N GLU A 137 -5.87 -15.82 2.04
CA GLU A 137 -6.84 -14.72 2.04
C GLU A 137 -7.71 -14.71 0.76
N ILE A 138 -7.10 -14.96 -0.41
CA ILE A 138 -7.80 -15.05 -1.68
C ILE A 138 -8.80 -16.22 -1.68
N VAL A 139 -8.39 -17.40 -1.22
CA VAL A 139 -9.28 -18.59 -1.15
C VAL A 139 -10.45 -18.36 -0.19
N GLU A 140 -10.24 -17.69 0.94
CA GLU A 140 -11.34 -17.34 1.85
C GLU A 140 -12.34 -16.38 1.18
N LEU A 141 -11.86 -15.42 0.39
CA LEU A 141 -12.75 -14.54 -0.36
C LEU A 141 -13.51 -15.30 -1.46
N GLU A 142 -12.86 -16.24 -2.17
CA GLU A 142 -13.53 -17.12 -3.13
C GLU A 142 -14.66 -17.92 -2.45
N LYS A 143 -14.41 -18.49 -1.24
CA LYS A 143 -15.42 -19.22 -0.46
C LYS A 143 -16.62 -18.34 -0.11
N ILE A 144 -16.38 -17.10 0.33
CA ILE A 144 -17.45 -16.13 0.63
C ILE A 144 -18.33 -15.91 -0.61
N ILE A 145 -17.69 -15.68 -1.77
CA ILE A 145 -18.42 -15.42 -3.01
C ILE A 145 -19.23 -16.64 -3.45
N GLU A 146 -18.63 -17.84 -3.46
CA GLU A 146 -19.31 -19.08 -3.88
C GLU A 146 -20.47 -19.47 -2.93
N SER A 147 -20.34 -19.20 -1.63
CA SER A 147 -21.41 -19.52 -0.66
C SER A 147 -22.66 -18.64 -0.84
N GLN A 148 -22.48 -17.38 -1.24
CA GLN A 148 -23.58 -16.41 -1.38
C GLN A 148 -24.13 -16.35 -2.79
N TYR A 149 -23.24 -16.50 -3.77
CA TYR A 149 -23.58 -16.67 -5.16
C TYR A 149 -23.21 -18.11 -5.49
N ILE A 150 -24.16 -19.03 -5.30
CA ILE A 150 -24.04 -20.39 -5.87
C ILE A 150 -23.87 -20.14 -7.36
N THR A 151 -22.62 -20.07 -7.82
CA THR A 151 -22.36 -20.22 -9.23
C THR A 151 -22.97 -21.58 -9.51
N ARG A 152 -24.01 -21.65 -10.33
CA ARG A 152 -24.68 -22.92 -10.70
C ARG A 152 -23.73 -23.84 -11.50
N SER A 153 -22.44 -23.62 -11.37
CA SER A 153 -21.33 -24.19 -12.10
C SER A 153 -20.43 -24.86 -11.09
N ILE A 154 -20.40 -26.19 -11.17
CA ILE A 154 -19.39 -27.07 -10.60
C ILE A 154 -19.73 -27.56 -9.19
N THR A 155 -20.48 -28.66 -9.15
CA THR A 155 -20.50 -29.60 -8.02
C THR A 155 -19.07 -29.88 -7.58
N GLY A 156 -18.74 -29.65 -6.30
CA GLY A 156 -17.41 -29.89 -5.74
C GLY A 156 -16.49 -28.66 -5.61
N ARG A 157 -16.84 -27.49 -6.18
CA ARG A 157 -16.00 -26.28 -6.02
C ARG A 157 -15.85 -25.84 -4.57
N ALA A 158 -16.92 -25.93 -3.78
CA ALA A 158 -16.87 -25.63 -2.35
C ALA A 158 -15.90 -26.55 -1.59
N ASP A 159 -15.88 -27.84 -1.94
CA ASP A 159 -14.96 -28.82 -1.35
C ASP A 159 -13.52 -28.57 -1.78
N GLU A 160 -13.29 -28.22 -3.05
CA GLU A 160 -11.96 -27.82 -3.54
C GLU A 160 -11.41 -26.60 -2.79
N LEU A 161 -12.23 -25.56 -2.61
CA LEU A 161 -11.82 -24.35 -1.90
C LEU A 161 -11.56 -24.62 -0.42
N THR A 162 -12.36 -25.49 0.20
CA THR A 162 -12.15 -25.92 1.59
C THR A 162 -10.81 -26.64 1.75
N GLN A 163 -10.52 -27.61 0.88
CA GLN A 163 -9.22 -28.31 0.89
C GLN A 163 -8.04 -27.38 0.61
N GLN A 164 -8.20 -26.40 -0.30
CA GLN A 164 -7.16 -25.40 -0.57
C GLN A 164 -6.89 -24.53 0.66
N ALA A 165 -7.94 -24.08 1.34
CA ALA A 165 -7.83 -23.27 2.55
C ALA A 165 -7.11 -24.03 3.68
N GLU A 166 -7.48 -25.29 3.91
CA GLU A 166 -6.83 -26.15 4.91
C GLU A 166 -5.33 -26.30 4.64
N ARG A 167 -4.96 -26.70 3.41
CA ARG A 167 -3.56 -26.87 3.01
C ARG A 167 -2.74 -25.59 3.19
N LEU A 168 -3.29 -24.45 2.77
CA LEU A 168 -2.63 -23.16 2.89
C LEU A 168 -2.49 -22.72 4.36
N SER A 169 -3.51 -23.00 5.19
CA SER A 169 -3.47 -22.73 6.63
C SER A 169 -2.38 -23.53 7.33
N GLU A 170 -2.30 -24.84 7.06
CA GLU A 170 -1.24 -25.71 7.57
C GLU A 170 0.15 -25.21 7.15
N ALA A 171 0.32 -24.87 5.87
CA ALA A 171 1.58 -24.36 5.35
C ALA A 171 1.98 -23.04 6.02
N ASN A 172 1.04 -22.14 6.30
CA ASN A 172 1.27 -20.90 7.04
C ASN A 172 1.70 -21.16 8.49
N ILE A 173 1.09 -22.13 9.18
CA ILE A 173 1.48 -22.54 10.54
C ILE A 173 2.92 -23.05 10.55
N ILE A 174 3.29 -23.91 9.60
CA ILE A 174 4.66 -24.45 9.49
C ILE A 174 5.65 -23.32 9.23
N ALA A 175 5.36 -22.45 8.26
CA ALA A 175 6.22 -21.31 7.93
C ALA A 175 6.42 -20.37 9.14
N SER A 176 5.36 -20.11 9.91
CA SER A 176 5.44 -19.30 11.12
C SER A 176 6.30 -19.96 12.19
N LYS A 177 6.13 -21.27 12.45
CA LYS A 177 6.97 -22.01 13.42
C LYS A 177 8.45 -21.95 13.03
N LEU A 178 8.77 -22.17 11.76
CA LEU A 178 10.15 -22.09 11.27
C LEU A 178 10.73 -20.68 11.41
N SER A 179 9.97 -19.65 11.04
CA SER A 179 10.39 -18.26 11.22
C SER A 179 10.64 -17.92 12.69
N ASN A 180 9.79 -18.40 13.61
CA ASN A 180 9.94 -18.15 15.04
C ASN A 180 11.21 -18.79 15.62
N LEU A 181 11.65 -19.92 15.07
CA LEU A 181 12.91 -20.57 15.47
C LEU A 181 14.15 -19.79 15.01
N SER A 182 14.01 -18.92 14.01
CA SER A 182 15.11 -18.12 13.45
C SER A 182 15.28 -16.74 14.10
N LEU A 183 14.36 -16.36 15.00
CA LEU A 183 14.42 -15.12 15.78
C LEU A 183 15.26 -15.29 17.04
#